data_AF-A0A1Q3GWK4-F1
#
_entry.id   AF-A0A1Q3GWK4-F1
#
_cell.length_a   1.000
_cell.length_b   1.000
_cell.length_c   1.000
_cell.angle_alpha   90.00
_cell.angle_beta   90.00
_cell.angle_gamma   90.00
#
_symmetry.space_group_name_H-M   'P 1'
#
loop_
_entity.id
_entity.type
_entity.pdbx_description
1 polymer ?
#
loop_
_entity_poly.entity_id
_entity_poly.type
_entity_poly.pdbx_seq_one_letter_code
_entity_poly.pdbx_strand_id
1 'polypeptide(L)'
;MKRSITFLAAALLFMSTQAFSQDVVGIWKTIDDETGKARSHVKIWKNSKGVVFGRIVKILDPTKQNAKCDKCPEKRQGLFGKKGDPMINMVMMAGLTKDDDQYSGGKIFDPNKGKSYKCYIELKGADKLKVRGYIGSRYLGRTQYWYRVK
;
A
#
# COMPACT_ATOMS: atom_id res chain seq x y z
N MET A 1 -54.85 3.79 49.72
CA MET A 1 -55.25 3.51 48.32
C MET A 1 -54.14 4.00 47.40
N LYS A 2 -53.61 3.10 46.54
CA LYS A 2 -53.11 3.30 45.15
C LYS A 2 -52.08 4.44 44.91
N ARG A 3 -50.99 4.35 44.15
CA ARG A 3 -50.29 3.39 43.24
C ARG A 3 -48.96 4.12 42.93
N SER A 4 -47.78 3.52 43.15
CA SER A 4 -46.94 2.86 42.13
C SER A 4 -46.56 3.74 40.92
N ILE A 5 -45.25 3.83 40.64
CA ILE A 5 -44.56 3.51 39.35
C ILE A 5 -43.34 4.43 39.13
N THR A 6 -42.18 3.90 39.51
CA THR A 6 -40.98 3.73 38.67
C THR A 6 -40.52 4.94 37.81
N PHE A 7 -39.67 5.80 38.38
CA PHE A 7 -38.72 6.62 37.61
C PHE A 7 -37.52 5.74 37.23
N LEU A 8 -37.64 4.99 36.14
CA LEU A 8 -36.53 4.26 35.53
C LEU A 8 -36.55 4.52 34.02
N ALA A 9 -35.97 5.63 33.58
CA ALA A 9 -35.75 5.84 32.15
C ALA A 9 -34.57 6.77 31.89
N ALA A 10 -33.66 6.26 31.06
CA ALA A 10 -32.72 6.99 30.19
C ALA A 10 -31.42 7.53 30.82
N ALA A 11 -30.56 6.63 31.25
CA ALA A 11 -29.10 6.81 31.13
C ALA A 11 -28.56 5.83 30.06
N LEU A 12 -28.96 6.03 28.81
CA LEU A 12 -28.35 5.34 27.67
C LEU A 12 -27.00 6.00 27.37
N LEU A 13 -25.95 5.41 27.96
CA LEU A 13 -24.56 5.69 27.67
C LEU A 13 -24.29 5.44 26.17
N PHE A 14 -24.18 6.51 25.39
CA PHE A 14 -23.56 6.46 24.07
C PHE A 14 -22.04 6.24 24.24
N MET A 15 -21.63 4.97 24.35
CA MET A 15 -20.24 4.61 24.04
C MET A 15 -20.05 4.76 22.54
N SER A 16 -19.54 5.92 22.12
CA SER A 16 -19.03 6.11 20.76
C SER A 16 -17.80 5.21 20.58
N THR A 17 -17.99 4.05 19.96
CA THR A 17 -16.86 3.24 19.50
C THR A 17 -16.11 4.05 18.46
N GLN A 18 -14.99 4.64 18.84
CA GLN A 18 -14.07 5.23 17.88
C GLN A 18 -13.52 4.09 17.01
N ALA A 19 -14.14 3.89 15.86
CA ALA A 19 -13.59 3.02 14.83
C ALA A 19 -12.32 3.71 14.28
N PHE A 20 -11.17 3.31 14.80
CA PHE A 20 -9.89 3.68 14.18
C PHE A 20 -9.86 3.06 12.79
N SER A 21 -10.14 3.91 11.78
CA SER A 21 -10.02 3.52 10.38
C SER A 21 -8.57 3.11 10.12
N GLN A 22 -8.36 1.83 9.83
CA GLN A 22 -7.05 1.29 9.50
C GLN A 22 -6.59 1.90 8.17
N ASP A 23 -5.39 2.48 8.17
CA ASP A 23 -4.84 3.16 7.01
C ASP A 23 -3.72 2.34 6.33
N VAL A 24 -3.53 2.57 5.03
CA VAL A 24 -2.49 1.93 4.20
C VAL A 24 -1.08 2.44 4.52
N VAL A 25 -0.98 3.58 5.21
CA VAL A 25 0.30 4.16 5.65
C VAL A 25 1.02 3.19 6.58
N GLY A 26 2.32 3.00 6.37
CA GLY A 26 3.13 2.07 7.14
C GLY A 26 4.27 1.46 6.33
N ILE A 27 4.96 0.50 6.94
CA ILE A 27 6.01 -0.27 6.28
C ILE A 27 5.48 -1.67 5.99
N TRP A 28 5.66 -2.11 4.75
CA TRP A 28 5.09 -3.34 4.23
C TRP A 28 6.17 -4.24 3.63
N LYS A 29 6.19 -5.50 4.05
CA LYS A 29 7.00 -6.56 3.46
C LYS A 29 6.36 -7.05 2.18
N THR A 30 7.06 -6.91 1.08
CA THR A 30 6.62 -7.35 -0.26
C THR A 30 6.88 -8.83 -0.45
N ILE A 31 5.93 -9.51 -1.08
CA ILE A 31 6.07 -10.91 -1.51
C ILE A 31 5.98 -10.92 -3.03
N ASP A 32 6.99 -11.51 -3.67
CA ASP A 32 6.99 -11.76 -5.09
C ASP A 32 5.96 -12.85 -5.42
N ASP A 33 5.00 -12.55 -6.29
CA ASP A 33 3.88 -13.45 -6.61
C ASP A 33 4.27 -14.58 -7.58
N GLU A 34 5.42 -14.48 -8.25
CA GLU A 34 5.96 -15.56 -9.09
C GLU A 34 6.73 -16.59 -8.23
N THR A 35 7.51 -16.12 -7.26
CA THR A 35 8.46 -16.96 -6.51
C THR A 35 8.06 -17.22 -5.05
N GLY A 36 7.07 -16.49 -4.52
CA GLY A 36 6.67 -16.54 -3.12
C GLY A 36 7.68 -15.94 -2.13
N LYS A 37 8.82 -15.42 -2.62
CA LYS A 37 9.90 -14.92 -1.78
C LYS A 37 9.64 -13.49 -1.31
N ALA A 38 9.99 -13.20 -0.06
CA ALA A 38 10.01 -11.83 0.43
C ALA A 38 11.15 -11.04 -0.23
N ARG A 39 10.89 -9.80 -0.69
CA ARG A 39 11.87 -9.03 -1.50
C ARG A 39 12.36 -7.78 -0.80
N SER A 40 11.44 -6.99 -0.26
CA SER A 40 11.75 -5.66 0.27
C SER A 40 10.77 -5.23 1.35
N HIS A 41 11.17 -4.23 2.13
CA HIS A 41 10.24 -3.39 2.87
C HIS A 41 9.96 -2.12 2.08
N VAL A 42 8.68 -1.78 1.95
CA VAL A 42 8.20 -0.59 1.26
C VAL A 42 7.48 0.29 2.26
N LYS A 43 7.94 1.54 2.40
CA LYS A 43 7.23 2.55 3.18
C LYS A 43 6.16 3.18 2.29
N ILE A 44 4.91 3.09 2.73
CA ILE A 44 3.75 3.77 2.15
C ILE A 44 3.46 5.02 2.98
N TRP A 45 3.24 6.15 2.32
CA TRP A 45 2.89 7.43 2.97
C TRP A 45 1.89 8.22 2.12
N LYS A 46 1.31 9.26 2.72
CA LYS A 46 0.44 10.23 2.05
C LYS A 46 1.07 11.61 2.07
N ASN A 47 0.82 12.41 1.03
CA ASN A 47 1.08 13.85 1.08
C ASN A 47 -0.09 14.60 1.75
N SER A 48 0.02 15.93 1.86
CA SER A 48 -1.02 16.80 2.45
C SER A 48 -2.37 16.75 1.72
N LYS A 49 -2.39 16.31 0.46
CA LYS A 49 -3.60 16.12 -0.36
C LYS A 49 -4.19 14.71 -0.26
N GLY A 50 -3.64 13.85 0.61
CA GLY A 50 -4.06 12.47 0.77
C GLY A 50 -3.62 11.51 -0.35
N VAL A 51 -2.78 11.97 -1.28
CA VAL A 51 -2.24 11.12 -2.36
C VAL A 51 -1.20 10.17 -1.79
N VAL A 52 -1.36 8.88 -2.09
CA VAL A 52 -0.53 7.79 -1.58
C VAL A 52 0.66 7.53 -2.50
N PHE A 53 1.80 7.29 -1.87
CA PHE A 53 3.07 6.93 -2.48
C PHE A 53 3.71 5.76 -1.73
N GLY A 54 4.64 5.07 -2.39
CA GLY A 54 5.41 3.97 -1.81
C GLY A 54 6.84 3.91 -2.35
N ARG A 55 7.80 3.67 -1.46
CA ARG A 55 9.23 3.57 -1.79
C ARG A 55 9.91 2.45 -1.04
N ILE A 56 10.95 1.88 -1.65
CA ILE A 56 11.76 0.83 -1.03
C ILE A 56 12.59 1.43 0.10
N VAL A 57 12.46 0.89 1.31
CA VAL A 57 13.25 1.31 2.49
C VAL A 57 14.19 0.23 3.01
N LYS A 58 14.02 -1.02 2.57
CA LYS A 58 14.94 -2.12 2.85
C LYS A 58 14.86 -3.15 1.73
N ILE A 59 15.99 -3.68 1.30
CA ILE A 59 16.05 -4.88 0.46
C ILE A 59 16.33 -6.05 1.41
N LEU A 60 15.61 -7.16 1.28
CA LEU A 60 15.75 -8.28 2.23
C LEU A 60 16.88 -9.23 1.86
N ASP A 61 17.29 -9.25 0.59
CA ASP A 61 18.47 -9.98 0.14
C ASP A 61 19.74 -9.20 0.53
N PRO A 62 20.59 -9.73 1.44
CA PRO A 62 21.79 -9.03 1.90
C PRO A 62 22.82 -8.83 0.79
N THR A 63 22.79 -9.64 -0.26
CA THR A 63 23.71 -9.51 -1.40
C THR A 63 23.31 -8.36 -2.34
N LYS A 64 22.10 -7.82 -2.18
CA LYS A 64 21.51 -6.82 -3.07
C LYS A 64 21.28 -5.45 -2.43
N GLN A 65 21.89 -5.18 -1.27
CA GLN A 65 21.70 -3.89 -0.58
C GLN A 65 22.06 -2.67 -1.44
N ASN A 66 23.07 -2.82 -2.30
CA ASN A 66 23.54 -1.78 -3.22
C ASN A 66 23.07 -2.00 -4.67
N ALA A 67 22.05 -2.84 -4.88
CA ALA A 67 21.56 -3.15 -6.21
C ALA A 67 21.06 -1.88 -6.92
N LYS A 68 21.47 -1.73 -8.18
CA LYS A 68 20.98 -0.71 -9.10
C LYS A 68 19.94 -1.32 -10.02
N CYS A 69 19.06 -0.48 -10.56
CA CYS A 69 18.06 -0.95 -11.50
C CYS A 69 18.63 -1.01 -12.92
N ASP A 70 19.11 -2.18 -13.33
CA ASP A 70 19.73 -2.35 -14.66
C ASP A 70 18.71 -2.43 -15.79
N LYS A 71 17.51 -2.93 -15.48
CA LYS A 71 16.40 -3.07 -16.45
C LYS A 71 15.52 -1.83 -16.53
N CYS A 72 15.77 -0.82 -15.69
CA CYS A 72 15.01 0.42 -15.74
C CYS A 72 15.21 1.15 -17.08
N PRO A 73 14.23 1.97 -17.51
CA PRO A 73 14.38 2.80 -18.70
C PRO A 73 15.56 3.79 -18.58
N GLU A 74 16.18 4.15 -19.70
CA GLU A 74 17.30 5.12 -19.71
C GLU A 74 16.88 6.49 -19.17
N LYS A 75 15.65 6.93 -19.49
CA LYS A 75 15.07 8.19 -19.01
C LYS A 75 14.09 7.95 -17.87
N ARG A 76 14.10 8.86 -16.89
CA ARG A 76 13.19 8.83 -15.74
C ARG A 76 11.74 9.00 -16.18
N GLN A 77 10.85 8.14 -15.67
CA GLN A 77 9.41 8.16 -16.00
C GLN A 77 8.62 8.70 -14.81
N GLY A 78 8.41 10.01 -14.78
CA GLY A 78 7.77 10.68 -13.64
C GLY A 78 8.61 10.52 -12.37
N LEU A 79 8.04 9.87 -11.34
CA LEU A 79 8.72 9.62 -10.06
C LEU A 79 9.47 8.28 -10.01
N PHE A 80 9.33 7.43 -11.03
CA PHE A 80 9.91 6.07 -11.03
C PHE A 80 11.37 6.06 -11.45
N GLY A 81 12.12 5.04 -11.00
CA GLY A 81 13.56 4.94 -11.25
C GLY A 81 13.94 4.87 -12.73
N LYS A 82 15.16 5.31 -13.04
CA LYS A 82 15.81 5.10 -14.34
C LYS A 82 17.00 4.15 -14.21
N LYS A 83 17.59 3.75 -15.34
CA LYS A 83 18.74 2.86 -15.38
C LYS A 83 19.88 3.40 -14.51
N GLY A 84 20.47 2.49 -13.74
CA GLY A 84 21.57 2.80 -12.83
C GLY A 84 21.18 3.50 -11.53
N ASP A 85 19.91 3.86 -11.34
CA ASP A 85 19.43 4.39 -10.06
C ASP A 85 19.50 3.27 -8.99
N PRO A 86 19.90 3.58 -7.75
CA PRO A 86 19.82 2.65 -6.63
C PRO A 86 18.37 2.17 -6.41
N MET A 87 18.21 0.88 -6.11
CA MET A 87 16.90 0.33 -5.76
C MET A 87 16.43 0.79 -4.37
N ILE A 88 17.35 0.99 -3.43
CA ILE A 88 17.02 1.58 -2.13
C ILE A 88 16.53 3.02 -2.32
N ASN A 89 15.51 3.43 -1.58
CA ASN A 89 14.80 4.71 -1.70
C ASN A 89 14.04 4.94 -3.03
N MET A 90 14.07 4.00 -3.96
CA MET A 90 13.33 4.12 -5.22
C MET A 90 11.82 4.18 -4.95
N VAL A 91 11.17 5.21 -5.47
CA VAL A 91 9.70 5.29 -5.51
C VAL A 91 9.21 4.24 -6.49
N MET A 92 8.37 3.33 -5.99
CA MET A 92 7.79 2.25 -6.79
C MET A 92 6.27 2.33 -6.86
N MET A 93 5.63 3.20 -6.09
CA MET A 93 4.18 3.40 -6.11
C MET A 93 3.89 4.88 -5.97
N ALA A 94 3.02 5.43 -6.81
CA ALA A 94 2.71 6.86 -6.79
C ALA A 94 1.33 7.18 -7.36
N GLY A 95 0.72 8.23 -6.81
CA GLY A 95 -0.48 8.85 -7.38
C GLY A 95 -1.78 8.14 -7.04
N LEU A 96 -1.84 7.31 -6.00
CA LEU A 96 -3.09 6.64 -5.63
C LEU A 96 -3.94 7.58 -4.76
N THR A 97 -5.22 7.67 -5.06
CA THR A 97 -6.21 8.46 -4.30
C THR A 97 -7.25 7.54 -3.69
N LYS A 98 -7.86 7.97 -2.58
CA LYS A 98 -8.94 7.21 -1.93
C LYS A 98 -10.10 7.03 -2.91
N ASP A 99 -10.60 5.81 -2.99
CA ASP A 99 -11.64 5.36 -3.90
C ASP A 99 -12.41 4.25 -3.17
N ASP A 100 -13.51 4.62 -2.51
CA ASP A 100 -14.26 3.78 -1.56
C ASP A 100 -13.34 3.07 -0.54
N ASP A 101 -13.34 1.73 -0.53
CA ASP A 101 -12.55 0.90 0.39
C ASP A 101 -11.09 0.69 -0.05
N GLN A 102 -10.69 1.24 -1.20
CA GLN A 102 -9.36 1.10 -1.78
C GLN A 102 -8.68 2.45 -2.03
N TYR A 103 -7.45 2.40 -2.53
CA TYR A 103 -6.78 3.52 -3.15
C TYR A 103 -6.46 3.14 -4.59
N SER A 104 -6.86 3.96 -5.57
CA SER A 104 -6.78 3.62 -6.99
C SER A 104 -6.27 4.80 -7.83
N GLY A 105 -6.23 4.66 -9.16
CA GLY A 105 -5.82 5.70 -10.11
C GLY A 105 -4.30 5.88 -10.27
N GLY A 106 -3.51 5.31 -9.36
CA GLY A 106 -2.05 5.43 -9.38
C GLY A 106 -1.33 4.41 -10.27
N LYS A 107 -0.01 4.40 -10.13
CA LYS A 107 0.88 3.47 -10.82
C LYS A 107 1.82 2.77 -9.85
N ILE A 108 2.18 1.53 -10.19
CA ILE A 108 3.25 0.76 -9.56
C ILE A 108 4.34 0.47 -10.58
N PHE A 109 5.60 0.56 -10.16
CA PHE A 109 6.78 0.32 -10.97
C PHE A 109 7.48 -0.95 -10.52
N ASP A 110 7.75 -1.83 -11.49
CA ASP A 110 8.53 -3.05 -11.30
C ASP A 110 9.96 -2.82 -11.79
N PRO A 111 10.95 -2.61 -10.90
CA PRO A 111 12.34 -2.42 -11.28
C PRO A 111 12.97 -3.68 -11.88
N ASN A 112 12.41 -4.88 -11.65
CA ASN A 112 12.91 -6.11 -12.27
C ASN A 112 12.45 -6.27 -13.73
N LYS A 113 11.46 -5.48 -14.16
CA LYS A 113 10.96 -5.43 -15.54
C LYS A 113 11.19 -4.07 -16.21
N GLY A 114 11.55 -3.05 -15.44
CA GLY A 114 11.69 -1.67 -15.92
C GLY A 114 10.38 -1.05 -16.39
N LYS A 115 9.24 -1.52 -15.88
CA LYS A 115 7.91 -1.17 -16.39
C LYS A 115 7.00 -0.65 -15.29
N SER A 116 6.18 0.33 -15.66
CA SER A 116 5.11 0.87 -14.82
C SER A 116 3.75 0.31 -15.26
N TYR A 117 2.90 0.01 -14.29
CA TYR A 117 1.54 -0.48 -14.49
C TYR A 117 0.54 0.39 -13.74
N LYS A 118 -0.71 0.47 -14.21
CA LYS A 118 -1.79 1.04 -13.39
C LYS A 118 -1.95 0.17 -12.16
N CYS A 119 -2.28 0.75 -11.01
CA CYS A 119 -2.51 -0.04 -9.82
C CYS A 119 -3.62 0.49 -8.91
N TYR A 120 -4.09 -0.40 -8.05
CA TYR A 120 -4.83 -0.06 -6.85
C TYR A 120 -4.30 -0.88 -5.67
N ILE A 121 -4.53 -0.39 -4.46
CA ILE A 121 -4.25 -1.09 -3.21
C ILE A 121 -5.48 -1.12 -2.32
N GLU A 122 -5.65 -2.21 -1.59
CA GLU A 122 -6.82 -2.46 -0.78
C GLU A 122 -6.38 -3.18 0.50
N LEU A 123 -6.77 -2.66 1.67
CA LEU A 123 -6.51 -3.35 2.93
C LEU A 123 -7.40 -4.60 3.03
N LYS A 124 -6.78 -5.71 3.43
CA LYS A 124 -7.45 -6.99 3.72
C LYS A 124 -7.25 -7.31 5.20
N GLY A 125 -7.86 -6.50 6.06
CA GLY A 125 -7.56 -6.43 7.49
C GLY A 125 -6.39 -5.48 7.80
N ALA A 126 -5.97 -5.42 9.06
CA ALA A 126 -4.97 -4.45 9.52
C ALA A 126 -3.55 -4.71 8.95
N ASP A 127 -3.18 -5.99 8.79
CA ASP A 127 -1.80 -6.41 8.54
C ASP A 127 -1.55 -6.98 7.13
N LYS A 128 -2.55 -6.94 6.24
CA LYS A 128 -2.43 -7.47 4.87
C LYS A 128 -2.91 -6.45 3.85
N LEU A 129 -2.06 -6.16 2.87
CA LEU A 129 -2.34 -5.23 1.78
C LEU A 129 -2.38 -5.99 0.46
N LYS A 130 -3.51 -5.91 -0.22
CA LYS A 130 -3.63 -6.36 -1.61
C LYS A 130 -3.10 -5.25 -2.50
N VAL A 131 -2.20 -5.60 -3.41
CA VAL A 131 -1.60 -4.68 -4.40
C VAL A 131 -1.83 -5.27 -5.78
N ARG A 132 -2.65 -4.60 -6.60
CA ARG A 132 -3.00 -5.08 -7.94
C ARG A 132 -2.41 -4.15 -8.99
N GLY A 133 -1.48 -4.66 -9.80
CA GLY A 133 -0.97 -4.00 -11.00
C GLY A 133 -1.64 -4.55 -12.26
N TYR A 134 -1.95 -3.70 -13.24
CA TYR A 134 -2.66 -4.12 -14.46
C TYR A 134 -2.35 -3.26 -15.69
N ILE A 135 -2.65 -3.81 -16.87
CA ILE A 135 -2.47 -3.17 -18.18
C ILE A 135 -3.86 -2.99 -18.81
N GLY A 136 -4.23 -1.74 -19.13
CA GLY A 136 -5.54 -1.42 -19.69
C GLY A 136 -6.67 -1.65 -18.67
N SER A 137 -7.18 -2.88 -18.65
CA SER A 137 -8.27 -3.34 -17.76
C SER A 137 -7.75 -3.98 -16.47
N ARG A 138 -8.44 -3.77 -15.33
CA ARG A 138 -8.07 -4.33 -14.02
C ARG A 138 -8.05 -5.87 -13.97
N TYR A 139 -8.76 -6.51 -14.90
CA TYR A 139 -8.80 -7.97 -15.02
C TYR A 139 -7.51 -8.53 -15.64
N LEU A 140 -6.81 -7.75 -16.47
CA LEU A 140 -5.55 -8.14 -17.11
C LEU A 140 -4.35 -7.62 -16.30
N GLY A 141 -3.98 -8.37 -15.27
CA GLY A 141 -2.93 -7.95 -14.35
C GLY A 141 -2.58 -9.00 -13.32
N ARG A 142 -1.80 -8.57 -12.32
CA ARG A 142 -1.25 -9.42 -11.26
C ARG A 142 -1.50 -8.84 -9.89
N THR A 143 -1.71 -9.72 -8.93
CA THR A 143 -1.99 -9.35 -7.54
C THR A 143 -0.86 -9.85 -6.67
N GLN A 144 -0.28 -8.95 -5.89
CA GLN A 144 0.61 -9.28 -4.79
C GLN A 144 -0.10 -9.03 -3.47
N TYR A 145 0.31 -9.79 -2.45
CA TYR A 145 -0.08 -9.54 -1.07
C TYR A 145 1.15 -9.14 -0.29
N TRP A 146 1.10 -7.96 0.33
CA TRP A 146 2.13 -7.45 1.21
C TRP A 146 1.66 -7.54 2.65
N TYR A 147 2.62 -7.64 3.57
CA TYR A 147 2.34 -7.86 4.99
C TYR A 147 2.95 -6.74 5.82
N ARG A 148 2.19 -6.19 6.76
CA ARG A 148 2.66 -5.08 7.58
C ARG A 148 3.86 -5.53 8.41
N VAL A 149 4.89 -4.69 8.45
CA VAL A 149 6.07 -4.89 9.32
C VAL A 149 5.71 -4.37 10.71
N LYS A 150 5.91 -5.20 11.72
CA LYS A 150 5.70 -4.88 13.15
C LYS A 150 7.02 -4.45 13.78
#